data_AF-A0A2P2KS67-F1
#
_entry.id   AF-A0A2P2KS67-F1
#
_cell.length_a   1.000
_cell.length_b   1.000
_cell.length_c   1.000
_cell.angle_alpha   90.00
_cell.angle_beta   90.00
_cell.angle_gamma   90.00
#
_symmetry.space_group_name_H-M   'P 1'
#
loop_
_entity.id
_entity.type
_entity.pdbx_description
1 polymer ?
#
loop_
_entity_poly.entity_id
_entity_poly.type
_entity_poly.pdbx_seq_one_letter_code
_entity_poly.pdbx_strand_id
1 'polypeptide(L)'
;MKIRVLFTVFLLMGIVISCAESKYMVYNTSQGIVPGKLNVHLVAHTHDDVGWLKTVDQYYVGSNNSIQGACVENVLDSLIPALLADKNRKFIYVEQATISPMFLFLINVLPPENMEKISKNGKRKVE
;
A
#
# COMPACT_ATOMS: atom_id res chain seq x y z
N MET A 1 14.41 47.94 -3.48
CA MET A 1 13.82 47.47 -2.20
C MET A 1 13.14 46.11 -2.33
N LYS A 2 12.30 45.88 -3.35
CA LYS A 2 11.56 44.61 -3.55
C LYS A 2 12.44 43.34 -3.70
N ILE A 3 13.55 43.40 -4.46
CA ILE A 3 14.48 42.25 -4.62
C ILE A 3 15.14 41.84 -3.30
N ARG A 4 15.55 42.81 -2.48
CA ARG A 4 16.24 42.54 -1.20
C ARG A 4 15.30 41.88 -0.20
N VAL A 5 14.04 42.34 -0.14
CA VAL A 5 13.00 41.75 0.70
C VAL A 5 12.68 40.32 0.26
N LEU A 6 12.57 40.07 -1.06
CA LEU A 6 12.31 38.74 -1.60
C LEU A 6 13.46 37.77 -1.26
N PHE A 7 14.71 38.23 -1.40
CA PHE A 7 15.89 37.42 -1.08
C PHE A 7 15.96 37.09 0.42
N THR A 8 15.63 38.04 1.30
CA THR A 8 15.58 37.78 2.75
C THR A 8 14.47 36.82 3.15
N VAL A 9 13.30 36.88 2.50
CA VAL A 9 12.19 35.94 2.75
C VAL A 9 12.57 34.53 2.30
N PHE A 10 13.23 34.39 1.14
CA PHE A 10 13.71 33.08 0.66
C PHE A 10 14.77 32.48 1.59
N LEU A 11 15.69 33.30 2.10
CA LEU A 11 16.71 32.88 3.06
C LEU A 11 16.07 32.41 4.38
N LEU A 12 15.12 33.17 4.92
CA LEU A 12 14.39 32.80 6.14
C LEU A 12 13.59 31.49 5.96
N MET A 13 12.93 31.32 4.81
CA MET A 13 12.19 30.09 4.50
C MET A 13 13.12 28.87 4.42
N GLY A 14 14.28 29.01 3.79
CA GLY A 14 15.30 27.96 3.72
C GLY A 14 15.86 27.57 5.09
N ILE A 15 16.05 28.54 6.00
CA ILE A 15 16.47 28.28 7.38
C ILE A 15 15.39 27.51 8.15
N VAL A 16 14.12 27.92 8.04
CA VAL A 16 13.00 27.25 8.72
C VAL A 16 12.84 25.80 8.25
N ILE A 17 12.99 25.54 6.94
CA ILE A 17 12.93 24.17 6.38
C ILE A 17 14.10 23.32 6.90
N SER A 18 15.30 23.89 7.02
CA SER A 18 16.50 23.18 7.48
C SER A 18 16.45 22.81 8.97
N CYS A 19 15.69 23.55 9.77
CA CYS A 19 15.51 23.27 11.21
C CYS A 19 14.34 22.31 11.48
N ALA A 20 13.59 21.90 10.46
CA ALA A 20 12.46 20.99 10.62
C ALA A 20 12.94 19.53 10.56
N GLU A 21 13.16 18.94 11.73
CA GLU A 21 13.52 17.52 11.84
C GLU A 21 12.27 16.68 12.13
N SER A 22 11.88 15.81 11.20
CA SER A 22 10.75 14.89 11.38
C SER A 22 11.21 13.62 12.09
N LYS A 23 10.71 13.37 13.30
CA LYS A 23 10.94 12.10 14.01
C LYS A 23 9.99 11.03 13.48
N TYR A 24 10.51 10.08 12.72
CA TYR A 24 9.78 8.87 12.39
C TYR A 24 9.83 7.89 13.58
N MET A 25 8.67 7.47 14.07
CA MET A 25 8.59 6.43 15.10
C MET A 25 8.74 5.05 14.46
N VAL A 26 9.70 4.27 14.97
CA VAL A 26 9.84 2.84 14.62
C VAL A 26 8.84 2.05 15.46
N TYR A 27 7.89 1.38 14.81
CA TYR A 27 6.89 0.56 15.48
C TYR A 27 7.36 -0.89 15.58
N ASN A 28 7.09 -1.54 16.72
CA ASN A 28 7.21 -2.99 16.82
C ASN A 28 5.97 -3.63 16.17
N THR A 29 6.10 -4.04 14.91
CA THR A 29 5.03 -4.65 14.12
C THR A 29 4.94 -6.17 14.30
N SER A 30 5.73 -6.74 15.21
CA SER A 30 5.74 -8.18 15.47
C SER A 30 4.38 -8.64 15.98
N GLN A 31 3.81 -9.64 15.32
CA GLN A 31 2.54 -10.24 15.72
C GLN A 31 2.74 -11.27 16.85
N GLY A 32 1.86 -11.26 17.83
CA GLY A 32 1.85 -12.23 18.92
C GLY A 32 0.59 -12.09 19.77
N ILE A 33 0.19 -13.20 20.38
CA ILE A 33 -0.90 -13.23 21.35
C ILE A 33 -0.28 -13.09 22.74
N VAL A 34 -0.84 -12.21 23.57
CA VAL A 34 -0.46 -12.08 24.98
C VAL A 34 -1.53 -12.77 25.83
N PRO A 35 -1.18 -13.86 26.54
CA PRO A 35 -2.10 -14.55 27.44
C PRO A 35 -2.64 -13.59 28.51
N GLY A 36 -3.92 -13.75 28.88
CA GLY A 36 -4.55 -12.93 29.91
C GLY A 36 -4.87 -11.48 29.49
N LYS A 37 -4.76 -11.15 28.20
CA LYS A 37 -5.18 -9.86 27.64
C LYS A 37 -6.12 -10.06 26.46
N LEU A 38 -6.87 -9.00 26.12
CA LEU A 38 -7.60 -8.95 24.85
C LEU A 38 -6.58 -8.81 23.71
N ASN A 39 -6.66 -9.74 22.76
CA ASN A 39 -5.82 -9.73 21.57
C ASN A 39 -6.67 -9.27 20.38
N VAL A 40 -6.27 -8.15 19.77
CA VAL A 40 -6.96 -7.58 18.61
C VAL A 40 -6.19 -7.98 17.35
N HIS A 41 -6.84 -8.72 16.46
CA HIS A 41 -6.28 -9.13 15.18
C HIS A 41 -6.68 -8.12 14.11
N LEU A 42 -5.70 -7.37 13.59
CA LEU A 42 -5.93 -6.45 12.46
C LEU A 42 -5.79 -7.22 11.16
N VAL A 43 -6.88 -7.31 10.38
CA VAL A 43 -6.93 -8.03 9.11
C VAL A 43 -7.14 -7.03 7.98
N ALA A 44 -6.05 -6.57 7.39
CA ALA A 44 -6.10 -5.69 6.23
C ALA A 44 -6.57 -6.46 4.98
N HIS A 45 -7.54 -5.88 4.27
CA HIS A 45 -8.17 -6.45 3.09
C HIS A 45 -8.65 -5.33 2.15
N THR A 46 -8.94 -5.68 0.90
CA THR A 46 -9.69 -4.86 -0.05
C THR A 46 -10.92 -5.64 -0.49
N HIS A 47 -11.93 -4.92 -0.96
CA HIS A 47 -13.14 -5.50 -1.54
C HIS A 47 -13.23 -4.99 -2.99
N ASP A 48 -12.78 -5.82 -3.93
CA ASP A 48 -12.60 -5.43 -5.32
C ASP A 48 -13.67 -6.10 -6.18
N ASP A 49 -14.84 -5.45 -6.26
CA ASP A 49 -16.02 -5.97 -6.97
C ASP A 49 -15.72 -6.32 -8.44
N VAL A 50 -15.97 -7.57 -8.83
CA VAL A 50 -15.79 -8.08 -10.20
C VAL A 50 -16.99 -7.72 -11.06
N GLY A 51 -17.25 -6.43 -11.20
CA GLY A 51 -18.41 -5.90 -11.89
C GLY A 51 -19.59 -5.65 -10.93
N TRP A 52 -19.86 -4.37 -10.68
CA TRP A 52 -20.99 -3.89 -9.89
C TRP A 52 -21.57 -2.63 -10.54
N LEU A 53 -21.03 -1.45 -10.21
CA LEU A 53 -21.42 -0.18 -10.85
C LEU A 53 -20.58 0.12 -12.10
N LYS A 54 -19.38 -0.43 -12.18
CA LYS A 54 -18.48 -0.37 -13.35
C LYS A 54 -18.23 -1.77 -13.90
N THR A 55 -17.74 -1.85 -15.13
CA THR A 55 -17.27 -3.13 -15.69
C THR A 55 -15.96 -3.56 -15.01
N VAL A 56 -15.61 -4.85 -15.11
CA VAL A 56 -14.37 -5.41 -14.56
C VAL A 56 -13.15 -4.62 -15.01
N ASP A 57 -13.04 -4.33 -16.32
CA ASP A 57 -11.93 -3.57 -16.87
C ASP A 57 -11.89 -2.13 -16.36
N GLN A 58 -13.06 -1.51 -16.17
CA GLN A 58 -13.15 -0.15 -15.63
C GLN A 58 -12.73 -0.07 -14.16
N TYR A 59 -13.01 -1.10 -13.36
CA TYR A 59 -12.46 -1.22 -12.01
C TYR A 59 -10.95 -1.52 -12.04
N TYR A 60 -10.49 -2.35 -12.96
CA TYR A 60 -9.08 -2.72 -13.07
C TYR A 60 -8.18 -1.50 -13.37
N VAL A 61 -8.46 -0.80 -14.48
CA VAL A 61 -7.66 0.37 -14.93
C VAL A 61 -8.05 1.67 -14.23
N GLY A 62 -9.11 1.66 -13.43
CA GLY A 62 -9.62 2.86 -12.78
C GLY A 62 -10.19 3.90 -13.74
N SER A 63 -10.87 3.48 -14.80
CA SER A 63 -11.59 4.39 -15.69
C SER A 63 -13.00 4.69 -15.15
N ASN A 64 -13.58 5.79 -15.64
CA ASN A 64 -14.91 6.27 -15.24
C ASN A 64 -15.08 6.51 -13.72
N ASN A 65 -14.07 7.15 -13.11
CA ASN A 65 -14.06 7.44 -11.67
C ASN A 65 -15.13 8.43 -11.20
N SER A 66 -15.82 9.10 -12.13
CA SER A 66 -17.00 9.92 -11.80
C SER A 66 -18.17 9.11 -11.25
N ILE A 67 -18.26 7.80 -11.56
CA ILE A 67 -19.26 6.89 -10.98
C ILE A 67 -18.75 6.37 -9.62
N GLN A 68 -17.52 5.85 -9.61
CA GLN A 68 -16.87 5.35 -8.40
C GLN A 68 -15.35 5.42 -8.56
N GLY A 69 -14.69 6.13 -7.65
CA GLY A 69 -13.23 6.20 -7.56
C GLY A 69 -12.65 4.90 -7.06
N ALA A 70 -12.36 3.98 -7.98
CA ALA A 70 -11.83 2.66 -7.68
C ALA A 70 -10.90 2.22 -8.81
N CYS A 71 -9.67 1.85 -8.47
CA CYS A 71 -8.63 1.40 -9.39
C CYS A 71 -7.85 0.27 -8.72
N VAL A 72 -8.00 -0.94 -9.22
CA VAL A 72 -7.35 -2.11 -8.61
C VAL A 72 -5.85 -2.10 -8.87
N GLU A 73 -5.41 -1.61 -10.03
CA GLU A 73 -3.98 -1.45 -10.35
C GLU A 73 -3.25 -0.64 -9.27
N ASN A 74 -3.81 0.50 -8.85
CA ASN A 74 -3.23 1.34 -7.80
C ASN A 74 -3.18 0.63 -6.42
N VAL A 75 -4.18 -0.20 -6.11
CA VAL A 75 -4.21 -0.97 -4.87
C VAL A 75 -3.06 -1.98 -4.87
N LEU A 76 -2.88 -2.71 -5.97
CA LEU A 76 -1.84 -3.73 -6.09
C LEU A 76 -0.43 -3.11 -6.14
N ASP A 77 -0.26 -2.03 -6.90
CA ASP A 77 1.01 -1.30 -7.02
C ASP A 77 1.49 -0.69 -5.71
N SER A 78 0.57 -0.25 -4.84
CA SER A 78 0.93 0.25 -3.52
C SER A 78 1.11 -0.86 -2.48
N LEU A 79 0.36 -1.97 -2.62
CA LEU A 79 0.36 -3.09 -1.69
C LEU A 79 1.66 -3.89 -1.73
N ILE A 80 2.17 -4.20 -2.93
CA ILE A 80 3.40 -4.99 -3.10
C ILE A 80 4.60 -4.34 -2.39
N PRO A 81 4.97 -3.07 -2.65
CA PRO A 81 6.07 -2.42 -1.95
C PRO A 81 5.77 -2.25 -0.46
N ALA A 82 4.51 -2.03 -0.06
CA ALA A 82 4.14 -1.93 1.34
C ALA A 82 4.36 -3.24 2.11
N LEU A 83 4.11 -4.40 1.49
CA LEU A 83 4.38 -5.73 2.08
C LEU A 83 5.87 -6.08 2.06
N LEU A 84 6.61 -5.67 1.01
CA LEU A 84 8.05 -5.88 0.93
C LEU A 84 8.83 -5.03 1.95
N ALA A 85 8.32 -3.85 2.30
CA ALA A 85 8.94 -2.96 3.28
C ALA A 85 8.93 -3.50 4.73
N ASP A 86 7.96 -4.35 5.08
CA ASP A 86 7.88 -4.97 6.42
C ASP A 86 7.29 -6.38 6.34
N LYS A 87 8.14 -7.37 6.63
CA LYS A 87 7.79 -8.81 6.64
C LYS A 87 6.67 -9.19 7.63
N ASN A 88 6.37 -8.34 8.62
CA ASN A 88 5.30 -8.60 9.58
C ASN A 88 3.92 -8.17 9.08
N ARG A 89 3.87 -7.32 8.04
CA ARG A 89 2.60 -6.90 7.44
C ARG A 89 1.94 -8.06 6.73
N LYS A 90 0.62 -8.12 6.86
CA LYS A 90 -0.22 -9.12 6.19
C LYS A 90 -1.36 -8.43 5.49
N PHE A 91 -1.76 -9.00 4.37
CA PHE A 91 -2.91 -8.59 3.62
C PHE A 91 -3.60 -9.82 3.04
N ILE A 92 -4.93 -9.81 3.02
CA ILE A 92 -5.72 -10.85 2.35
C ILE A 92 -6.38 -10.27 1.09
N TYR A 93 -6.31 -11.01 -0.01
CA TYR A 93 -6.93 -10.65 -1.27
C TYR A 93 -7.77 -11.84 -1.74
N VAL A 94 -9.02 -11.60 -2.14
CA VAL A 94 -10.01 -12.66 -2.33
C VAL A 94 -10.33 -12.90 -3.81
N GLU A 95 -10.34 -11.85 -4.63
CA GLU A 95 -10.96 -11.84 -5.94
C GLU A 95 -9.99 -12.32 -7.03
N GLN A 96 -9.98 -13.63 -7.26
CA GLN A 96 -9.08 -14.26 -8.26
C GLN A 96 -9.29 -13.77 -9.69
N ALA A 97 -10.52 -13.38 -10.05
CA ALA A 97 -10.84 -12.84 -11.37
C ALA A 97 -10.20 -11.47 -11.62
N THR A 98 -9.98 -10.68 -10.57
CA THR A 98 -9.30 -9.39 -10.62
C THR A 98 -7.78 -9.56 -10.60
N ILE A 99 -7.30 -10.58 -9.89
CA ILE A 99 -5.89 -10.98 -9.91
C ILE A 99 -5.49 -11.57 -11.27
N SER A 100 -6.34 -12.31 -11.98
CA SER A 100 -5.92 -13.01 -13.22
C SER A 100 -5.40 -12.09 -14.34
N PRO A 101 -6.02 -10.93 -14.64
CA PRO A 101 -5.44 -9.93 -15.53
C PRO A 101 -4.07 -9.43 -15.03
N MET A 102 -3.96 -9.20 -13.72
CA MET A 102 -2.73 -8.80 -13.04
C MET A 102 -1.68 -9.92 -13.00
N PHE A 103 -2.05 -11.20 -12.94
CA PHE A 103 -1.13 -12.34 -12.98
C PHE A 103 -0.44 -12.41 -14.34
N LEU A 104 -1.19 -12.15 -15.42
CA LEU A 104 -0.64 -12.03 -16.76
C LEU A 104 0.29 -10.81 -16.89
N PHE A 105 -0.04 -9.70 -16.21
CA PHE A 105 0.80 -8.51 -16.14
C PHE A 105 2.06 -8.71 -15.28
N LEU A 106 1.97 -9.39 -14.14
CA LEU A 106 3.09 -9.63 -13.24
C LEU A 106 4.12 -10.60 -13.77
N ILE A 107 3.73 -11.59 -14.59
CA ILE A 107 4.71 -12.44 -15.29
C ILE A 107 5.66 -11.58 -16.15
N ASN A 108 5.19 -10.40 -16.60
CA ASN A 108 6.00 -9.47 -17.39
C ASN A 108 6.73 -8.38 -16.57
N VAL A 109 6.36 -8.14 -15.31
CA VAL A 109 6.82 -6.96 -14.52
C VAL A 109 7.52 -7.32 -13.20
N LEU A 110 7.11 -8.39 -12.52
CA LEU A 110 7.72 -8.82 -11.26
C LEU A 110 8.37 -10.20 -11.42
N PRO A 111 9.66 -10.34 -11.09
CA PRO A 111 10.33 -11.60 -11.28
C PRO A 111 9.77 -12.64 -10.27
N PRO A 112 9.58 -13.90 -10.71
CA PRO A 112 8.75 -14.90 -10.03
C PRO A 112 9.18 -15.20 -8.59
N GLU A 113 10.44 -14.94 -8.23
CA GLU A 113 10.98 -15.13 -6.89
C GLU A 113 10.35 -14.22 -5.82
N ASN A 114 9.86 -13.03 -6.20
CA ASN A 114 9.25 -12.10 -5.25
C ASN A 114 7.80 -12.47 -4.93
N MET A 115 7.08 -13.00 -5.91
CA MET A 115 5.73 -13.56 -5.75
C MET A 115 5.73 -14.76 -4.80
N GLU A 116 6.69 -15.66 -4.97
CA GLU A 116 6.81 -16.84 -4.12
C GLU A 116 7.16 -16.46 -2.67
N LYS A 117 8.04 -15.48 -2.47
CA LYS A 117 8.39 -14.95 -1.14
C LYS A 117 7.18 -14.35 -0.43
N ILE A 118 6.38 -13.55 -1.12
CA ILE A 118 5.17 -12.93 -0.54
C ILE A 118 4.13 -14.00 -0.17
N SER A 119 3.90 -14.97 -1.07
CA SER A 119 2.97 -16.08 -0.83
C SER A 119 3.38 -16.97 0.35
N LYS A 120 4.68 -17.29 0.48
CA LYS A 120 5.19 -18.13 1.58
C LYS A 120 5.17 -17.42 2.94
N ASN A 121 5.39 -16.10 2.98
CA ASN A 121 5.36 -15.33 4.24
C ASN A 121 3.95 -15.17 4.84
N GLY A 122 2.89 -15.28 4.03
CA GLY A 122 1.50 -15.23 4.50
C GLY A 122 0.99 -16.51 5.18
N LYS A 123 1.58 -17.67 4.88
CA LYS A 123 1.17 -18.98 5.43
C LYS A 123 1.84 -19.26 6.77
N ARG A 124 1.30 -18.69 7.85
CA ARG A 124 1.58 -19.21 9.20
C ARG A 124 0.40 -20.09 9.61
N LYS A 125 0.64 -21.39 9.81
CA LYS A 125 -0.32 -22.32 10.43
C LYS A 125 -0.84 -21.68 11.71
N VAL A 126 -2.15 -21.50 11.78
CA VAL A 126 -2.86 -21.32 13.04
C VAL A 126 -2.90 -22.73 13.63
N GLU A 127 -2.04 -22.98 14.62
CA GLU A 127 -2.17 -24.12 15.54
C GLU A 127 -2.95 -23.67 16.77
#